data_AF-A0A3M1BCJ4-F1
#
_entry.id   AF-A0A3M1BCJ4-F1
#
_cell.length_a   1.000
_cell.length_b   1.000
_cell.length_c   1.000
_cell.angle_alpha   90.00
_cell.angle_beta   90.00
_cell.angle_gamma   90.00
#
_symmetry.space_group_name_H-M   'P 1'
#
loop_
_entity.id
_entity.type
_entity.pdbx_description
1 polymer ?
#
loop_
_entity_poly.entity_id
_entity_poly.type
_entity_poly.pdbx_seq_one_letter_code
_entity_poly.pdbx_strand_id
1 'polypeptide(L)'
;PGPTVIASGPLTSSRLSDALAELTGQDHLYFFDAIAPIVTVESINFEIAFRGSRYDRGERQEGDYINCPLNRDEYYAFVDALRTAERIELKDFERELERGVRAGAHTYFEGCLPVEVLAWRGEDALAFGPLRPVGLRDPRTGRRPYAVVQLRQDDLAGRLYNMVGFQTNLKFSEQRRVFRMIPGLEHAEFVRYGQMHRNTFIYAPALLRPTLQFCSRDDLFFAGQITGVEGYAGNIATGLLAGWNAARWIKGQPLLILPRETMLGALCHYITHASPADFQPMKANFGILPPLEEGPGRGRRNKRQRMAAYAARAAQALESFLQRVDD
;
A
#
# COMPACT_ATOMS: atom_id res chain seq x y z
N PRO A 1 13.57 30.42 -14.37
CA PRO A 1 13.41 28.95 -14.29
C PRO A 1 12.17 28.56 -15.11
N GLY A 2 12.17 27.39 -15.76
CA GLY A 2 11.08 26.97 -16.64
C GLY A 2 10.09 26.00 -15.98
N PRO A 3 8.97 25.71 -16.67
CA PRO A 3 7.99 24.73 -16.22
C PRO A 3 8.63 23.38 -15.90
N THR A 4 8.31 22.81 -14.75
CA THR A 4 8.98 21.61 -14.23
C THR A 4 7.99 20.65 -13.59
N VAL A 5 8.14 19.35 -13.86
CA VAL A 5 7.42 18.27 -13.15
C VAL A 5 8.44 17.45 -12.35
N ILE A 6 8.25 17.36 -11.04
CA ILE A 6 9.06 16.52 -10.15
C ILE A 6 8.34 15.19 -9.92
N ALA A 7 8.94 14.10 -10.38
CA ALA A 7 8.40 12.74 -10.27
C ALA A 7 9.50 11.70 -9.98
N SER A 8 10.42 12.03 -9.07
CA SER A 8 11.64 11.24 -8.78
C SER A 8 11.40 9.94 -7.99
N GLY A 9 10.19 9.74 -7.45
CA GLY A 9 9.81 8.51 -6.76
C GLY A 9 10.50 8.29 -5.41
N PRO A 10 10.57 7.03 -4.93
CA PRO A 10 10.89 6.74 -3.52
C PRO A 10 12.34 7.02 -3.17
N LEU A 11 13.21 6.72 -4.13
CA LEU A 11 14.66 6.82 -4.02
C LEU A 11 15.16 8.14 -4.59
N THR A 12 14.45 9.23 -4.25
CA THR A 12 14.88 10.59 -4.59
C THR A 12 16.30 10.82 -4.06
N SER A 13 17.21 11.24 -4.94
CA SER A 13 18.62 11.45 -4.57
C SER A 13 18.76 12.45 -3.43
N SER A 14 19.75 12.28 -2.56
CA SER A 14 20.01 13.18 -1.42
C SER A 14 19.98 14.65 -1.81
N ARG A 15 20.71 15.04 -2.88
CA ARG A 15 20.75 16.43 -3.35
C ARG A 15 19.38 17.01 -3.71
N LEU A 16 18.50 16.20 -4.32
CA LEU A 16 17.15 16.65 -4.65
C LEU A 16 16.27 16.68 -3.40
N SER A 17 16.42 15.72 -2.48
CA SER A 17 15.71 15.74 -1.21
C SER A 17 16.08 16.96 -0.36
N ASP A 18 17.36 17.33 -0.29
CA ASP A 18 17.83 18.51 0.44
C ASP A 18 17.24 19.81 -0.17
N ALA A 19 17.29 19.93 -1.51
CA ALA A 19 16.68 21.06 -2.21
C ALA A 19 15.16 21.13 -2.03
N LEU A 20 14.49 19.98 -1.94
CA LEU A 20 13.06 19.91 -1.67
C LEU A 20 12.75 20.28 -0.22
N ALA A 21 13.59 19.91 0.75
CA ALA A 21 13.42 20.28 2.15
C ALA A 21 13.52 21.80 2.33
N GLU A 22 14.51 22.42 1.67
CA GLU A 22 14.63 23.89 1.60
C GLU A 22 13.40 24.53 0.93
N LEU A 23 12.92 23.96 -0.18
CA LEU A 23 11.77 24.48 -0.92
C LEU A 23 10.47 24.41 -0.11
N THR A 24 10.27 23.35 0.67
CA THR A 24 9.04 23.12 1.44
C THR A 24 9.09 23.70 2.84
N GLY A 25 10.28 24.10 3.33
CA GLY A 25 10.49 24.53 4.71
C GLY A 25 10.24 23.41 5.73
N GLN A 26 10.38 22.14 5.33
CA GLN A 26 10.16 20.99 6.19
C GLN A 26 11.44 20.16 6.35
N ASP A 27 11.82 19.90 7.60
CA ASP A 27 13.07 19.19 7.92
C ASP A 27 13.06 17.70 7.54
N HIS A 28 11.88 17.08 7.32
CA HIS A 28 11.76 15.62 7.15
C HIS A 28 10.75 15.21 6.04
N LEU A 29 11.26 14.93 4.83
CA LEU A 29 10.50 14.49 3.66
C LEU A 29 10.30 12.96 3.55
N TYR A 30 10.13 12.24 4.66
CA TYR A 30 10.29 10.77 4.63
C TYR A 30 9.17 10.02 5.34
N PHE A 31 8.76 8.91 4.74
CA PHE A 31 7.99 7.83 5.36
C PHE A 31 8.74 6.52 5.13
N PHE A 32 8.46 5.51 5.94
CA PHE A 32 9.10 4.21 5.81
C PHE A 32 8.08 3.15 5.43
N ASP A 33 8.28 2.50 4.28
CA ASP A 33 7.53 1.31 3.89
C ASP A 33 8.32 0.06 4.25
N ALA A 34 7.67 -0.99 4.73
CA ALA A 34 8.34 -2.22 5.08
C ALA A 34 8.14 -3.25 3.95
N ILE A 35 9.21 -3.90 3.52
CA ILE A 35 9.15 -4.93 2.48
C ILE A 35 8.99 -6.29 3.15
N ALA A 36 8.22 -7.18 2.53
CA ALA A 36 8.06 -8.55 2.99
C ALA A 36 9.17 -9.49 2.47
N PRO A 37 9.54 -10.53 3.23
CA PRO A 37 10.52 -11.53 2.81
C PRO A 37 10.10 -12.29 1.54
N ILE A 38 11.09 -12.85 0.86
CA ILE A 38 10.92 -13.79 -0.25
C ILE A 38 11.62 -15.10 0.11
N VAL A 39 10.91 -16.21 -0.13
CA VAL A 39 11.39 -17.58 0.07
C VAL A 39 11.48 -18.34 -1.26
N THR A 40 12.34 -19.35 -1.32
CA THR A 40 12.41 -20.28 -2.47
C THR A 40 11.30 -21.32 -2.38
N VAL A 41 10.74 -21.72 -3.52
CA VAL A 41 9.66 -22.72 -3.58
C VAL A 41 10.14 -24.10 -3.16
N GLU A 42 11.40 -24.42 -3.44
CA GLU A 42 12.03 -25.71 -3.14
C GLU A 42 12.20 -25.93 -1.64
N SER A 43 12.21 -24.86 -0.85
CA SER A 43 12.31 -24.92 0.61
C SER A 43 10.96 -25.02 1.33
N ILE A 44 9.84 -25.00 0.58
CA ILE A 44 8.49 -25.09 1.12
C ILE A 44 8.09 -26.55 1.26
N ASN A 45 7.61 -26.93 2.44
CA ASN A 45 7.07 -28.26 2.70
C ASN A 45 5.60 -28.37 2.25
N PHE A 46 5.39 -28.96 1.08
CA PHE A 46 4.07 -29.19 0.47
C PHE A 46 3.28 -30.37 1.06
N GLU A 47 3.85 -31.14 2.00
CA GLU A 47 3.06 -32.07 2.82
C GLU A 47 2.16 -31.32 3.82
N ILE A 48 2.45 -30.02 4.03
CA ILE A 48 1.69 -29.12 4.91
C ILE A 48 1.06 -27.98 4.10
N ALA A 49 1.88 -27.28 3.31
CA ALA A 49 1.43 -26.15 2.51
C ALA A 49 0.66 -26.62 1.27
N PHE A 50 -0.35 -25.85 0.85
CA PHE A 50 -1.16 -26.22 -0.32
C PHE A 50 -1.39 -25.03 -1.25
N ARG A 51 -1.42 -25.30 -2.56
CA ARG A 51 -1.85 -24.29 -3.53
C ARG A 51 -3.36 -24.10 -3.48
N GLY A 52 -3.82 -22.87 -3.57
CA GLY A 52 -5.24 -22.57 -3.55
C GLY A 52 -5.55 -21.07 -3.58
N SER A 53 -6.66 -20.72 -4.22
CA SER A 53 -7.22 -19.38 -4.18
C SER A 53 -8.46 -19.34 -3.29
N ARG A 54 -8.74 -18.18 -2.70
CA ARG A 54 -9.94 -18.03 -1.86
C ARG A 54 -11.20 -18.27 -2.68
N TYR A 55 -12.12 -19.05 -2.13
CA TYR A 55 -13.38 -19.48 -2.75
C TYR A 55 -13.18 -20.22 -4.07
N ASP A 56 -12.01 -20.85 -4.26
CA ASP A 56 -11.61 -21.53 -5.50
C ASP A 56 -11.67 -20.61 -6.73
N ARG A 57 -11.48 -19.30 -6.52
CA ARG A 57 -11.45 -18.28 -7.57
C ARG A 57 -10.02 -17.81 -7.80
N GLY A 58 -9.35 -18.40 -8.78
CA GLY A 58 -8.03 -17.97 -9.22
C GLY A 58 -7.87 -18.02 -10.73
N GLU A 59 -6.78 -17.46 -11.22
CA GLU A 59 -6.39 -17.54 -12.63
C GLU A 59 -5.82 -18.93 -12.96
N ARG A 60 -5.14 -19.54 -11.98
CA ARG A 60 -4.57 -20.88 -12.11
C ARG A 60 -5.49 -21.95 -11.57
N GLN A 61 -5.53 -23.09 -12.25
CA GLN A 61 -6.32 -24.25 -11.86
C GLN A 61 -5.92 -24.78 -10.47
N GLU A 62 -4.63 -24.72 -10.12
CA GLU A 62 -4.10 -25.13 -8.82
C GLU A 62 -4.21 -24.02 -7.74
N GLY A 63 -4.56 -22.80 -8.13
CA GLY A 63 -4.61 -21.62 -7.24
C GLY A 63 -3.41 -20.68 -7.38
N ASP A 64 -3.63 -19.39 -7.08
CA ASP A 64 -2.66 -18.31 -7.31
C ASP A 64 -1.69 -18.12 -6.14
N TYR A 65 -1.97 -18.75 -5.00
CA TYR A 65 -1.20 -18.64 -3.76
C TYR A 65 -0.81 -20.01 -3.24
N ILE A 66 0.35 -20.09 -2.58
CA ILE A 66 0.68 -21.18 -1.65
C ILE A 66 0.19 -20.76 -0.27
N ASN A 67 -0.50 -21.65 0.42
CA ASN A 67 -1.14 -21.40 1.70
C ASN A 67 -0.48 -22.28 2.77
N CYS A 68 0.10 -21.65 3.78
CA CYS A 68 0.68 -22.27 4.95
C CYS A 68 -0.31 -22.16 6.12
N PRO A 69 -1.09 -23.22 6.42
CA PRO A 69 -2.14 -23.17 7.43
C PRO A 69 -1.53 -23.20 8.85
N LEU A 70 -2.13 -22.42 9.76
CA LEU A 70 -1.86 -22.51 11.19
C LEU A 70 -3.11 -22.99 11.93
N ASN A 71 -2.90 -23.90 12.87
CA ASN A 71 -3.87 -24.18 13.91
C ASN A 71 -3.85 -23.07 14.98
N ARG A 72 -4.75 -23.16 15.97
CA ARG A 72 -4.91 -22.11 16.99
C ARG A 72 -3.65 -21.94 17.85
N ASP A 73 -3.03 -23.03 18.28
CA ASP A 73 -1.89 -23.00 19.19
C ASP A 73 -0.62 -22.54 18.45
N GLU A 74 -0.42 -23.02 17.22
CA GLU A 74 0.65 -22.55 16.32
C GLU A 74 0.54 -21.04 16.06
N TYR A 75 -0.69 -20.54 15.83
CA TYR A 75 -0.92 -19.12 15.61
C TYR A 75 -0.54 -18.28 16.83
N TYR A 76 -0.98 -18.63 18.04
CA TYR A 76 -0.64 -17.84 19.22
C TYR A 76 0.84 -17.94 19.57
N ALA A 77 1.48 -19.10 19.42
CA ALA A 77 2.92 -19.23 19.56
C ALA A 77 3.67 -18.34 18.58
N PHE A 78 3.20 -18.25 17.33
CA PHE A 78 3.76 -17.35 16.31
C PHE A 78 3.56 -15.86 16.65
N VAL A 79 2.37 -15.48 17.13
CA VAL A 79 2.06 -14.11 17.59
C VAL A 79 2.97 -13.69 18.76
N ASP A 80 3.17 -14.57 19.74
CA ASP A 80 4.04 -14.30 20.88
C ASP A 80 5.51 -14.20 20.47
N ALA A 81 5.95 -15.05 19.53
CA ALA A 81 7.29 -14.97 18.96
C ALA A 81 7.51 -13.65 18.21
N LEU A 82 6.50 -13.14 17.49
CA LEU A 82 6.57 -11.82 16.83
C LEU A 82 6.65 -10.67 17.83
N ARG A 83 5.91 -10.73 18.94
CA ARG A 83 5.90 -9.68 19.97
C ARG A 83 7.24 -9.56 20.69
N THR A 84 7.91 -10.70 20.89
CA THR A 84 9.17 -10.79 21.63
C THR A 84 10.42 -10.69 20.74
N ALA A 85 10.23 -10.70 19.43
CA ALA A 85 11.34 -10.68 18.48
C ALA A 85 12.07 -9.35 18.44
N GLU A 86 13.40 -9.42 18.28
CA GLU A 86 14.23 -8.24 18.18
C GLU A 86 14.06 -7.51 16.84
N ARG A 87 13.96 -6.19 16.91
CA ARG A 87 13.86 -5.30 15.74
C ARG A 87 15.22 -4.71 15.42
N ILE A 88 15.43 -4.35 14.16
CA ILE A 88 16.61 -3.56 13.76
C ILE A 88 16.51 -2.23 14.51
N GLU A 89 17.57 -1.87 15.24
CA GLU A 89 17.64 -0.57 15.90
C GLU A 89 17.54 0.52 14.84
N LEU A 90 16.49 1.29 14.99
CA LEU A 90 16.23 2.48 14.23
C LEU A 90 17.24 3.54 14.70
N LYS A 91 18.00 4.14 13.77
CA LYS A 91 18.97 5.23 14.05
C LYS A 91 18.31 6.36 14.84
N ASP A 92 19.05 7.28 15.48
CA ASP A 92 18.46 8.25 16.43
C ASP A 92 17.34 9.15 15.86
N PHE A 93 17.31 9.41 14.55
CA PHE A 93 16.19 10.09 13.87
C PHE A 93 15.01 9.18 13.51
N GLU A 94 15.24 7.86 13.54
CA GLU A 94 14.27 6.78 13.36
C GLU A 94 13.69 6.32 14.72
N ARG A 95 14.27 6.69 15.87
CA ARG A 95 13.63 6.52 17.21
C ARG A 95 12.30 7.26 17.32
N GLU A 96 12.05 8.26 16.47
CA GLU A 96 10.73 8.83 16.31
C GLU A 96 9.70 7.80 15.84
N LEU A 97 10.07 6.72 15.11
CA LEU A 97 9.14 5.65 14.75
C LEU A 97 8.56 4.88 15.94
N GLU A 98 9.31 4.71 17.04
CA GLU A 98 8.76 4.05 18.23
C GLU A 98 7.62 4.87 18.86
N ARG A 99 7.61 6.19 18.58
CA ARG A 99 6.53 7.14 18.91
C ARG A 99 5.61 7.44 17.72
N GLY A 100 6.04 7.06 16.51
CA GLY A 100 5.50 7.43 15.20
C GLY A 100 6.28 8.51 14.48
N VAL A 101 6.54 8.27 13.18
CA VAL A 101 7.08 9.33 12.30
C VAL A 101 6.11 10.50 12.30
N ARG A 102 6.58 11.68 12.70
CA ARG A 102 5.82 12.93 12.56
C ARG A 102 5.84 13.36 11.10
N ALA A 103 4.90 12.83 10.31
CA ALA A 103 4.33 13.54 9.18
C ALA A 103 2.91 13.94 9.60
N GLY A 104 2.83 15.02 10.38
CA GLY A 104 1.64 15.38 11.16
C GLY A 104 1.42 14.53 12.42
N ALA A 105 0.21 14.59 13.01
CA ALA A 105 0.00 14.30 14.44
C ALA A 105 -0.13 12.82 14.85
N HIS A 106 -0.16 11.84 13.92
CA HIS A 106 -0.25 10.42 14.28
C HIS A 106 0.55 9.46 13.38
N THR A 107 0.63 8.23 13.88
CA THR A 107 1.72 7.27 13.81
C THR A 107 1.34 6.07 12.91
N TYR A 108 2.02 5.91 11.76
CA TYR A 108 1.95 4.80 10.77
C TYR A 108 0.79 4.73 9.75
N PHE A 109 1.10 4.21 8.55
CA PHE A 109 0.14 3.78 7.53
C PHE A 109 -0.49 2.43 7.89
N GLU A 110 -1.82 2.38 8.04
CA GLU A 110 -2.53 1.15 8.46
C GLU A 110 -2.47 0.00 7.43
N GLY A 111 -2.18 0.27 6.16
CA GLY A 111 -2.21 -0.72 5.08
C GLY A 111 -0.91 -1.51 4.85
N CYS A 112 0.22 -1.09 5.42
CA CYS A 112 1.55 -1.74 5.32
C CYS A 112 2.27 -1.81 6.68
N LEU A 113 1.52 -1.93 7.78
CA LEU A 113 2.11 -2.08 9.10
C LEU A 113 3.03 -3.31 9.17
N PRO A 114 4.20 -3.20 9.83
CA PRO A 114 5.01 -4.36 10.12
C PRO A 114 4.21 -5.44 10.85
N VAL A 115 4.41 -6.71 10.48
CA VAL A 115 3.67 -7.85 11.02
C VAL A 115 3.81 -7.98 12.53
N GLU A 116 4.97 -7.61 13.08
CA GLU A 116 5.20 -7.54 14.52
C GLU A 116 4.39 -6.43 15.20
N VAL A 117 4.18 -5.29 14.54
CA VAL A 117 3.34 -4.19 15.08
C VAL A 117 1.87 -4.60 15.08
N LEU A 118 1.41 -5.31 14.04
CA LEU A 118 0.06 -5.87 14.02
C LEU A 118 -0.15 -6.88 15.16
N ALA A 119 0.84 -7.72 15.45
CA ALA A 119 0.77 -8.67 16.57
C ALA A 119 0.59 -7.98 17.93
N TRP A 120 1.17 -6.78 18.12
CA TRP A 120 0.98 -5.97 19.33
C TRP A 120 -0.41 -5.34 19.47
N ARG A 121 -1.13 -5.09 18.36
CA ARG A 121 -2.46 -4.45 18.39
C ARG A 121 -3.56 -5.35 18.96
N GLY A 122 -3.36 -6.66 18.96
CA GLY A 122 -4.30 -7.61 19.53
C GLY A 122 -3.94 -9.04 19.16
N GLU A 123 -4.33 -9.99 20.01
CA GLU A 123 -3.98 -11.40 19.84
C GLU A 123 -4.52 -11.99 18.52
N ASP A 124 -5.73 -11.60 18.11
CA ASP A 124 -6.34 -12.07 16.85
C ASP A 124 -6.17 -11.08 15.68
N ALA A 125 -5.42 -9.99 15.85
CA ALA A 125 -5.32 -8.93 14.84
C ALA A 125 -4.82 -9.48 13.50
N LEU A 126 -3.83 -10.38 13.51
CA LEU A 126 -3.31 -11.03 12.30
C LEU A 126 -4.35 -11.96 11.65
N ALA A 127 -5.09 -12.73 12.44
CA ALA A 127 -6.15 -13.64 11.95
C ALA A 127 -7.36 -12.90 11.34
N PHE A 128 -7.61 -11.64 11.72
CA PHE A 128 -8.60 -10.79 11.05
C PHE A 128 -8.03 -9.97 9.89
N GLY A 129 -6.72 -9.76 9.87
CA GLY A 129 -5.99 -9.00 8.85
C GLY A 129 -5.26 -9.88 7.84
N PRO A 130 -3.91 -9.82 7.75
CA PRO A 130 -3.15 -10.46 6.68
C PRO A 130 -3.21 -12.00 6.72
N LEU A 131 -3.41 -12.62 7.88
CA LEU A 131 -3.44 -14.07 8.03
C LEU A 131 -4.88 -14.64 8.02
N ARG A 132 -5.85 -13.88 7.53
CA ARG A 132 -7.25 -14.28 7.54
C ARG A 132 -7.48 -15.55 6.72
N PRO A 133 -8.12 -16.62 7.24
CA PRO A 133 -8.29 -17.89 6.51
C PRO A 133 -9.55 -17.95 5.64
N VAL A 134 -10.34 -16.87 5.58
CA VAL A 134 -11.68 -16.88 4.95
C VAL A 134 -11.62 -17.22 3.46
N GLY A 135 -12.44 -18.19 3.05
CA GLY A 135 -12.49 -18.69 1.69
C GLY A 135 -11.50 -19.80 1.38
N LEU A 136 -10.72 -20.28 2.36
CA LEU A 136 -9.80 -21.41 2.18
C LEU A 136 -10.24 -22.61 3.01
N ARG A 137 -9.87 -23.80 2.53
CA ARG A 137 -10.08 -25.08 3.20
C ARG A 137 -8.78 -25.88 3.08
N ASP A 138 -8.22 -26.28 4.21
CA ASP A 138 -7.00 -27.11 4.22
C ASP A 138 -7.37 -28.52 3.71
N PRO A 139 -6.75 -29.00 2.62
CA PRO A 139 -7.04 -30.33 2.06
C PRO A 139 -6.80 -31.49 3.03
N ARG A 140 -5.84 -31.34 3.97
CA ARG A 140 -5.45 -32.41 4.90
C ARG A 140 -6.50 -32.62 5.99
N THR A 141 -7.11 -31.53 6.45
CA THR A 141 -8.11 -31.57 7.53
C THR A 141 -9.54 -31.47 7.03
N GLY A 142 -9.75 -31.02 5.78
CA GLY A 142 -11.06 -30.67 5.25
C GLY A 142 -11.75 -29.54 6.02
N ARG A 143 -11.01 -28.71 6.75
CA ARG A 143 -11.55 -27.61 7.56
C ARG A 143 -10.89 -26.29 7.20
N ARG A 144 -11.55 -25.19 7.55
CA ARG A 144 -10.93 -23.87 7.48
C ARG A 144 -9.84 -23.79 8.57
N PRO A 145 -8.58 -23.44 8.24
CA PRO A 145 -7.55 -23.25 9.26
C PRO A 145 -7.87 -22.07 10.18
N TYR A 146 -7.20 -21.97 11.32
CA TYR A 146 -7.38 -20.84 12.25
C TYR A 146 -6.84 -19.55 11.64
N ALA A 147 -5.64 -19.63 11.07
CA ALA A 147 -4.99 -18.57 10.33
C ALA A 147 -4.21 -19.17 9.15
N VAL A 148 -3.78 -18.34 8.20
CA VAL A 148 -3.03 -18.79 7.03
C VAL A 148 -2.00 -17.75 6.61
N VAL A 149 -0.79 -18.19 6.31
CA VAL A 149 0.19 -17.35 5.62
C VAL A 149 0.09 -17.65 4.14
N GLN A 150 -0.16 -16.62 3.32
CA GLN A 150 -0.22 -16.78 1.87
C GLN A 150 1.11 -16.35 1.26
N LEU A 151 1.60 -17.12 0.30
CA LEU A 151 2.79 -16.81 -0.49
C LEU A 151 2.35 -16.59 -1.94
N ARG A 152 2.79 -15.48 -2.53
CA ARG A 152 2.49 -15.13 -3.92
C ARG A 152 3.75 -15.27 -4.76
N GLN A 153 3.63 -15.87 -5.94
CA GLN A 153 4.73 -15.94 -6.90
C GLN A 153 5.26 -14.54 -7.21
N ASP A 154 6.57 -14.37 -7.12
CA ASP A 154 7.28 -13.10 -7.31
C ASP A 154 8.04 -13.04 -8.64
N ASP A 155 8.52 -14.18 -9.14
CA ASP A 155 9.27 -14.30 -10.40
C ASP A 155 8.48 -15.04 -11.48
N LEU A 156 8.83 -14.85 -12.77
CA LEU A 156 8.16 -15.55 -13.87
C LEU A 156 8.38 -17.07 -13.85
N ALA A 157 9.55 -17.52 -13.39
CA ALA A 157 9.89 -18.94 -13.34
C ALA A 157 9.19 -19.69 -12.20
N GLY A 158 8.55 -18.97 -11.27
CA GLY A 158 7.81 -19.57 -10.16
C GLY A 158 8.70 -20.24 -9.14
N ARG A 159 9.94 -19.75 -8.96
CA ARG A 159 10.89 -20.22 -7.96
C ARG A 159 10.87 -19.38 -6.69
N LEU A 160 10.45 -18.12 -6.79
CA LEU A 160 10.49 -17.15 -5.71
C LEU A 160 9.08 -16.77 -5.29
N TYR A 161 8.84 -16.79 -3.98
CA TYR A 161 7.54 -16.48 -3.41
C TYR A 161 7.63 -15.42 -2.32
N ASN A 162 6.89 -14.34 -2.51
CA ASN A 162 6.74 -13.25 -1.54
C ASN A 162 5.74 -13.63 -0.45
N MET A 163 6.08 -13.36 0.82
CA MET A 163 5.19 -13.56 1.95
C MET A 163 4.15 -12.42 2.03
N VAL A 164 2.89 -12.71 1.73
CA VAL A 164 1.84 -11.69 1.61
C VAL A 164 1.46 -11.13 2.99
N GLY A 165 1.59 -9.81 3.15
CA GLY A 165 1.24 -9.13 4.41
C GLY A 165 2.29 -9.26 5.51
N PHE A 166 3.52 -9.63 5.14
CA PHE A 166 4.65 -9.85 6.05
C PHE A 166 5.70 -8.75 5.95
N GLN A 167 5.27 -7.51 5.68
CA GLN A 167 6.12 -6.34 5.87
C GLN A 167 6.73 -6.38 7.27
N THR A 168 8.03 -6.14 7.46
CA THR A 168 8.68 -6.28 8.77
C THR A 168 9.93 -5.43 8.95
N ASN A 169 10.23 -5.07 10.20
CA ASN A 169 11.50 -4.47 10.65
C ASN A 169 12.27 -5.37 11.64
N LEU A 170 11.91 -6.65 11.73
CA LEU A 170 12.65 -7.61 12.56
C LEU A 170 14.10 -7.76 12.06
N LYS A 171 15.04 -8.02 12.96
CA LYS A 171 16.41 -8.41 12.57
C LYS A 171 16.36 -9.65 11.69
N PHE A 172 17.31 -9.82 10.76
CA PHE A 172 17.28 -10.97 9.84
C PHE A 172 17.37 -12.33 10.57
N SER A 173 18.11 -12.38 11.68
CA SER A 173 18.14 -13.55 12.57
C SER A 173 16.75 -13.88 13.11
N GLU A 174 15.99 -12.86 13.50
CA GLU A 174 14.65 -12.98 14.05
C GLU A 174 13.62 -13.32 13.00
N GLN A 175 13.71 -12.74 11.80
CA GLN A 175 12.89 -13.16 10.67
C GLN A 175 13.08 -14.65 10.37
N ARG A 176 14.34 -15.11 10.33
CA ARG A 176 14.64 -16.54 10.14
C ARG A 176 14.06 -17.39 11.26
N ARG A 177 14.22 -16.98 12.51
CA ARG A 177 13.73 -17.73 13.69
C ARG A 177 12.21 -17.80 13.71
N VAL A 178 11.54 -16.65 13.58
CA VAL A 178 10.09 -16.52 13.76
C VAL A 178 9.33 -17.04 12.54
N PHE A 179 9.74 -16.71 11.32
CA PHE A 179 9.01 -17.15 10.12
C PHE A 179 9.18 -18.65 9.84
N ARG A 180 10.22 -19.30 10.36
CA ARG A 180 10.34 -20.77 10.34
C ARG A 180 9.45 -21.47 11.37
N MET A 181 8.73 -20.75 12.22
CA MET A 181 7.67 -21.34 13.06
C MET A 181 6.38 -21.58 12.27
N ILE A 182 6.25 -21.02 11.06
CA ILE A 182 5.07 -21.18 10.21
C ILE A 182 5.09 -22.60 9.62
N PRO A 183 4.03 -23.41 9.79
CA PRO A 183 3.94 -24.74 9.21
C PRO A 183 4.07 -24.69 7.69
N GLY A 184 4.96 -25.53 7.14
CA GLY A 184 5.33 -25.51 5.72
C GLY A 184 6.57 -24.68 5.40
N LEU A 185 7.06 -23.85 6.32
CA LEU A 185 8.23 -22.97 6.16
C LEU A 185 9.36 -23.28 7.16
N GLU A 186 9.33 -24.43 7.82
CA GLU A 186 10.29 -24.82 8.86
C GLU A 186 11.74 -24.79 8.36
N HIS A 187 11.93 -25.11 7.09
CA HIS A 187 13.21 -25.11 6.40
C HIS A 187 13.36 -23.99 5.36
N ALA A 188 12.47 -23.00 5.38
CA ALA A 188 12.42 -21.96 4.37
C ALA A 188 13.79 -21.27 4.16
N GLU A 189 14.20 -21.16 2.91
CA GLU A 189 15.37 -20.43 2.48
C GLU A 189 14.97 -19.03 2.02
N PHE A 190 15.43 -18.02 2.77
CA PHE A 190 15.14 -16.62 2.47
C PHE A 190 16.17 -16.07 1.49
N VAL A 191 15.75 -15.82 0.25
CA VAL A 191 16.59 -15.12 -0.75
C VAL A 191 16.61 -13.62 -0.51
N ARG A 192 15.58 -13.10 0.15
CA ARG A 192 15.49 -11.70 0.58
C ARG A 192 14.75 -11.60 1.90
N TYR A 193 15.36 -10.95 2.87
CA TYR A 193 14.70 -10.58 4.13
C TYR A 193 13.86 -9.31 3.97
N GLY A 194 12.80 -9.20 4.77
CA GLY A 194 12.04 -7.97 4.89
C GLY A 194 12.85 -6.86 5.55
N GLN A 195 12.62 -5.62 5.15
CA GLN A 195 13.36 -4.45 5.63
C GLN A 195 12.50 -3.21 5.52
N MET A 196 12.68 -2.26 6.44
CA MET A 196 12.15 -0.91 6.27
C MET A 196 12.95 -0.16 5.21
N HIS A 197 12.23 0.32 4.20
CA HIS A 197 12.71 1.18 3.14
C HIS A 197 12.22 2.60 3.38
N ARG A 198 13.15 3.55 3.37
CA ARG A 198 12.85 4.97 3.41
C ARG A 198 12.34 5.41 2.05
N ASN A 199 11.10 5.89 2.01
CA ASN A 199 10.47 6.50 0.85
C ASN A 199 10.39 8.01 1.06
N THR A 200 10.84 8.76 0.07
CA THR A 200 10.77 10.23 0.09
C THR A 200 9.40 10.70 -0.43
N PHE A 201 8.70 11.56 0.32
CA PHE A 201 7.48 12.23 -0.12
C PHE A 201 7.29 13.57 0.60
N ILE A 202 6.58 14.49 -0.04
CA ILE A 202 6.26 15.80 0.52
C ILE A 202 4.89 15.76 1.23
N TYR A 203 4.70 16.67 2.20
CA TYR A 203 3.37 16.91 2.80
C TYR A 203 2.45 17.63 1.81
N ALA A 204 1.96 16.88 0.81
CA ALA A 204 1.15 17.39 -0.29
C ALA A 204 -0.07 18.24 0.13
N PRO A 205 -0.78 17.98 1.25
CA PRO A 205 -1.94 18.79 1.62
C PRO A 205 -1.63 20.27 1.90
N ALA A 206 -0.43 20.60 2.38
CA ALA A 206 -0.03 22.01 2.52
C ALA A 206 0.63 22.59 1.27
N LEU A 207 1.16 21.72 0.40
CA LEU A 207 2.13 22.11 -0.62
C LEU A 207 1.57 22.07 -2.04
N LEU A 208 0.52 21.29 -2.29
CA LEU A 208 -0.01 21.05 -3.62
C LEU A 208 -1.47 21.48 -3.76
N ARG A 209 -1.80 22.02 -4.94
CA ARG A 209 -3.18 22.21 -5.41
C ARG A 209 -3.70 20.93 -6.07
N PRO A 210 -5.03 20.75 -6.23
CA PRO A 210 -5.60 19.59 -6.95
C PRO A 210 -5.14 19.44 -8.41
N THR A 211 -4.61 20.51 -9.00
CA THR A 211 -3.96 20.52 -10.32
C THR A 211 -2.55 19.91 -10.30
N LEU A 212 -2.07 19.49 -9.13
CA LEU A 212 -0.71 19.03 -8.83
C LEU A 212 0.37 20.12 -8.88
N GLN A 213 -0.04 21.40 -8.97
CA GLN A 213 0.88 22.54 -8.85
C GLN A 213 1.33 22.76 -7.41
N PHE A 214 2.56 23.20 -7.25
CA PHE A 214 3.08 23.71 -5.98
C PHE A 214 2.40 25.04 -5.62
N CYS A 215 1.96 25.17 -4.37
CA CYS A 215 1.13 26.30 -3.93
C CYS A 215 1.81 27.67 -4.08
N SER A 216 3.14 27.73 -3.94
CA SER A 216 3.91 28.98 -4.08
C SER A 216 4.63 29.13 -5.43
N ARG A 217 4.44 28.19 -6.36
CA ARG A 217 5.07 28.23 -7.69
C ARG A 217 4.21 27.57 -8.76
N ASP A 218 3.54 28.39 -9.56
CA ASP A 218 2.55 27.94 -10.54
C ASP A 218 3.13 27.12 -11.71
N ASP A 219 4.41 27.28 -12.05
CA ASP A 219 5.07 26.51 -13.10
C ASP A 219 5.74 25.21 -12.59
N LEU A 220 5.58 24.89 -11.30
CA LEU A 220 6.13 23.69 -10.67
C LEU A 220 5.03 22.70 -10.32
N PHE A 221 5.19 21.46 -10.76
CA PHE A 221 4.26 20.36 -10.52
C PHE A 221 4.97 19.19 -9.83
N PHE A 222 4.22 18.41 -9.06
CA PHE A 222 4.69 17.16 -8.47
C PHE A 222 3.78 16.00 -8.86
N ALA A 223 4.35 14.83 -9.13
CA ALA A 223 3.58 13.65 -9.51
C ALA A 223 4.22 12.35 -9.03
N GLY A 224 3.43 11.28 -8.99
CA GLY A 224 3.88 9.98 -8.53
C GLY A 224 4.08 9.93 -7.02
N GLN A 225 4.88 8.97 -6.55
CA GLN A 225 4.91 8.64 -5.13
C GLN A 225 5.49 9.74 -4.23
N ILE A 226 6.25 10.68 -4.78
CA ILE A 226 6.71 11.84 -4.02
C ILE A 226 5.56 12.71 -3.50
N THR A 227 4.35 12.61 -4.08
CA THR A 227 3.17 13.34 -3.60
C THR A 227 2.37 12.57 -2.55
N GLY A 228 2.81 11.37 -2.15
CA GLY A 228 2.04 10.47 -1.30
C GLY A 228 1.03 9.60 -2.06
N VAL A 229 1.14 9.44 -3.38
CA VAL A 229 0.37 8.42 -4.11
C VAL A 229 1.12 7.09 -4.15
N GLU A 230 0.42 5.97 -4.00
CA GLU A 230 1.03 4.64 -4.07
C GLU A 230 0.51 3.78 -5.22
N GLY A 231 1.38 2.87 -5.66
CA GLY A 231 1.09 1.91 -6.73
C GLY A 231 1.33 2.49 -8.12
N TYR A 232 1.82 1.62 -9.02
CA TYR A 232 2.20 2.01 -10.38
C TYR A 232 1.09 2.75 -11.14
N ALA A 233 -0.15 2.25 -11.06
CA ALA A 233 -1.28 2.87 -11.75
C ALA A 233 -1.58 4.29 -11.26
N GLY A 234 -1.54 4.53 -9.94
CA GLY A 234 -1.75 5.88 -9.38
C GLY A 234 -0.61 6.83 -9.76
N ASN A 235 0.63 6.34 -9.76
CA ASN A 235 1.80 7.12 -10.15
C ASN A 235 1.79 7.52 -11.62
N ILE A 236 1.44 6.59 -12.51
CA ILE A 236 1.26 6.87 -13.94
C ILE A 236 0.14 7.89 -14.15
N ALA A 237 -0.99 7.71 -13.48
CA ALA A 237 -2.16 8.56 -13.62
C ALA A 237 -1.92 10.00 -13.14
N THR A 238 -1.21 10.20 -12.02
CA THR A 238 -0.81 11.54 -11.55
C THR A 238 0.25 12.17 -12.45
N GLY A 239 1.21 11.37 -12.96
CA GLY A 239 2.18 11.84 -13.95
C GLY A 239 1.51 12.36 -15.22
N LEU A 240 0.50 11.65 -15.71
CA LEU A 240 -0.30 12.07 -16.87
C LEU A 240 -1.01 13.41 -16.62
N LEU A 241 -1.69 13.55 -15.47
CA LEU A 241 -2.39 14.80 -15.11
C LEU A 241 -1.42 15.97 -14.94
N ALA A 242 -0.29 15.78 -14.27
CA ALA A 242 0.74 16.81 -14.12
C ALA A 242 1.32 17.23 -15.48
N GLY A 243 1.56 16.27 -16.38
CA GLY A 243 2.01 16.55 -17.75
C GLY A 243 0.97 17.33 -18.56
N TRP A 244 -0.31 16.95 -18.50
CA TRP A 244 -1.40 17.70 -19.13
C TRP A 244 -1.50 19.11 -18.58
N ASN A 245 -1.45 19.28 -17.25
CA ASN A 245 -1.54 20.60 -16.64
C ASN A 245 -0.30 21.46 -16.91
N ALA A 246 0.90 20.89 -16.93
CA ALA A 246 2.10 21.61 -17.35
C ALA A 246 2.00 22.10 -18.81
N ALA A 247 1.51 21.25 -19.72
CA ALA A 247 1.29 21.63 -21.11
C ALA A 247 0.21 22.72 -21.27
N ARG A 248 -0.88 22.64 -20.50
CA ARG A 248 -1.95 23.64 -20.49
C ARG A 248 -1.47 24.96 -19.90
N TRP A 249 -0.68 24.93 -18.83
CA TRP A 249 -0.05 26.11 -18.24
C TRP A 249 0.83 26.84 -19.26
N ILE A 250 1.69 26.12 -19.98
CA ILE A 250 2.54 26.67 -21.04
C ILE A 250 1.71 27.36 -22.13
N LYS A 251 0.53 26.82 -22.45
CA LYS A 251 -0.40 27.36 -23.45
C LYS A 251 -1.34 28.44 -22.91
N GLY A 252 -1.23 28.83 -21.63
CA GLY A 252 -2.16 29.78 -21.00
C GLY A 252 -3.60 29.26 -20.90
N GLN A 253 -3.79 27.94 -20.91
CA GLN A 253 -5.10 27.29 -20.83
C GLN A 253 -5.49 27.01 -19.38
N PRO A 254 -6.79 26.99 -19.04
CA PRO A 254 -7.27 26.58 -17.72
C PRO A 254 -6.80 25.17 -17.37
N LEU A 255 -6.30 24.95 -16.16
CA LEU A 255 -5.81 23.64 -15.73
C LEU A 255 -6.95 22.67 -15.41
N LEU A 256 -6.65 21.39 -15.51
CA LEU A 256 -7.59 20.30 -15.24
C LEU A 256 -7.61 19.97 -13.75
N ILE A 257 -8.81 19.92 -13.20
CA ILE A 257 -9.11 19.31 -11.90
C ILE A 257 -10.14 18.22 -12.15
N LEU A 258 -9.73 16.96 -12.02
CA LEU A 258 -10.60 15.84 -12.34
C LEU A 258 -11.71 15.68 -11.29
N PRO A 259 -12.92 15.21 -11.68
CA PRO A 259 -14.02 15.00 -10.76
C PRO A 259 -13.67 14.00 -9.66
N ARG A 260 -14.13 14.25 -8.43
CA ARG A 260 -13.88 13.39 -7.25
C ARG A 260 -14.53 12.01 -7.38
N GLU A 261 -15.49 11.87 -8.28
CA GLU A 261 -16.14 10.61 -8.61
C GLU A 261 -15.21 9.69 -9.42
N THR A 262 -14.16 10.24 -10.05
CA THR A 262 -13.11 9.48 -10.71
C THR A 262 -12.02 9.06 -9.72
N MET A 263 -11.38 7.91 -9.95
CA MET A 263 -10.31 7.43 -9.05
C MET A 263 -9.14 8.41 -8.96
N LEU A 264 -8.72 8.97 -10.09
CA LEU A 264 -7.61 9.93 -10.12
C LEU A 264 -7.98 11.26 -9.46
N GLY A 265 -9.20 11.78 -9.70
CA GLY A 265 -9.69 12.98 -9.03
C GLY A 265 -9.82 12.79 -7.51
N ALA A 266 -10.31 11.63 -7.06
CA ALA A 266 -10.36 11.28 -5.64
C ALA A 266 -8.96 11.19 -5.00
N LEU A 267 -7.99 10.57 -5.68
CA LEU A 267 -6.61 10.51 -5.21
C LEU A 267 -5.99 11.91 -5.09
N CYS A 268 -6.13 12.75 -6.12
CA CYS A 268 -5.64 14.12 -6.10
C CYS A 268 -6.30 14.95 -4.99
N HIS A 269 -7.61 14.79 -4.79
CA HIS A 269 -8.31 15.41 -3.68
C HIS A 269 -7.78 14.93 -2.33
N TYR A 270 -7.62 13.62 -2.13
CA TYR A 270 -7.09 13.08 -0.87
C TYR A 270 -5.72 13.66 -0.54
N ILE A 271 -4.76 13.61 -1.48
CA ILE A 271 -3.39 14.07 -1.19
C ILE A 271 -3.29 15.59 -1.01
N THR A 272 -4.29 16.36 -1.40
CA THR A 272 -4.30 17.83 -1.27
C THR A 272 -5.20 18.32 -0.13
N HIS A 273 -6.06 17.47 0.44
CA HIS A 273 -7.05 17.86 1.45
C HIS A 273 -7.03 16.99 2.71
N ALA A 274 -6.19 15.95 2.78
CA ALA A 274 -6.02 15.18 3.99
C ALA A 274 -5.52 16.08 5.13
N SER A 275 -6.03 15.85 6.34
CA SER A 275 -5.56 16.56 7.52
C SER A 275 -4.10 16.17 7.81
N PRO A 276 -3.31 17.03 8.49
CA PRO A 276 -1.98 16.63 8.93
C PRO A 276 -2.01 15.35 9.77
N ALA A 277 -3.02 15.16 10.60
CA ALA A 277 -3.13 13.98 11.45
C ALA A 277 -3.38 12.68 10.67
N ASP A 278 -4.00 12.78 9.49
CA ASP A 278 -4.50 11.63 8.73
C ASP A 278 -3.78 11.40 7.39
N PHE A 279 -2.85 12.29 7.02
CA PHE A 279 -2.17 12.19 5.74
C PHE A 279 -1.17 11.05 5.77
N GLN A 280 -1.43 10.06 4.93
CA GLN A 280 -0.57 8.94 4.69
C GLN A 280 -0.51 8.69 3.18
N PRO A 281 0.55 8.03 2.67
CA PRO A 281 0.55 7.57 1.30
C PRO A 281 -0.70 6.75 0.97
N MET A 282 -1.26 6.95 -0.22
CA MET A 282 -2.57 6.40 -0.59
C MET A 282 -2.55 5.72 -1.95
N LYS A 283 -2.94 4.44 -1.95
CA LYS A 283 -3.21 3.67 -3.18
C LYS A 283 -4.65 3.85 -3.63
N ALA A 284 -4.89 3.65 -4.93
CA ALA A 284 -6.23 3.60 -5.50
C ALA A 284 -7.12 2.59 -4.77
N ASN A 285 -8.24 3.06 -4.20
CA ASN A 285 -9.21 2.22 -3.51
C ASN A 285 -10.61 2.87 -3.55
N PHE A 286 -11.67 2.07 -3.42
CA PHE A 286 -13.04 2.60 -3.50
C PHE A 286 -13.47 3.40 -2.25
N GLY A 287 -12.70 3.38 -1.16
CA GLY A 287 -13.03 4.07 0.08
C GLY A 287 -12.81 5.59 0.02
N ILE A 288 -11.95 6.06 -0.89
CA ILE A 288 -11.68 7.49 -1.09
C ILE A 288 -12.66 8.16 -2.07
N LEU A 289 -13.52 7.38 -2.73
CA LEU A 289 -14.56 7.91 -3.59
C LEU A 289 -15.72 8.46 -2.73
N PRO A 290 -16.38 9.56 -3.14
CA PRO A 290 -17.60 10.03 -2.49
C PRO A 290 -18.62 8.89 -2.35
N PRO A 291 -19.37 8.74 -1.25
CA PRO A 291 -20.31 7.63 -1.10
C PRO A 291 -21.34 7.60 -2.24
N LEU A 292 -21.81 6.41 -2.61
CA LEU A 292 -22.98 6.29 -3.48
C LEU A 292 -24.23 6.68 -2.68
N GLU A 293 -25.11 7.48 -3.27
CA GLU A 293 -26.42 7.73 -2.68
C GLU A 293 -27.21 6.40 -2.61
N GLU A 294 -27.59 6.03 -1.39
CA GLU A 294 -28.54 4.97 -1.13
C GLU A 294 -29.93 5.58 -1.10
N GLY A 295 -30.63 5.53 -2.23
CA GLY A 295 -32.01 6.01 -2.32
C GLY A 295 -32.95 5.16 -1.44
N PRO A 296 -34.03 5.73 -0.88
CA PRO A 296 -35.05 4.98 -0.16
C PRO A 296 -35.55 3.80 -1.02
N GLY A 297 -35.60 2.59 -0.45
CA GLY A 297 -36.09 1.39 -1.15
C GLY A 297 -35.08 0.67 -2.04
N ARG A 298 -33.84 1.15 -2.18
CA ARG A 298 -32.77 0.36 -2.81
C ARG A 298 -32.19 -0.60 -1.79
N GLY A 299 -32.51 -1.88 -1.92
CA GLY A 299 -31.92 -2.94 -1.09
C GLY A 299 -30.39 -2.87 -1.06
N ARG A 300 -29.79 -3.33 0.03
CA ARG A 300 -28.34 -3.25 0.28
C ARG A 300 -27.57 -3.89 -0.87
N ARG A 301 -26.87 -3.08 -1.68
CA ARG A 301 -26.08 -3.58 -2.82
C ARG A 301 -25.02 -4.57 -2.33
N ASN A 302 -24.89 -5.70 -3.01
CA ASN A 302 -23.75 -6.58 -2.77
C ASN A 302 -22.44 -5.92 -3.23
N LYS A 303 -21.29 -6.46 -2.79
CA LYS A 303 -19.97 -5.88 -3.09
C LYS A 303 -19.78 -5.63 -4.60
N ARG A 304 -20.11 -6.60 -5.46
CA ARG A 304 -19.92 -6.50 -6.92
C ARG A 304 -20.78 -5.39 -7.53
N GLN A 305 -22.07 -5.35 -7.18
CA GLN A 305 -23.00 -4.30 -7.63
C GLN A 305 -22.54 -2.92 -7.18
N ARG A 306 -22.02 -2.81 -5.95
CA ARG A 306 -21.49 -1.54 -5.43
C ARG A 306 -20.27 -1.06 -6.22
N MET A 307 -19.29 -1.92 -6.48
CA MET A 307 -18.11 -1.55 -7.29
C MET A 307 -18.49 -1.17 -8.73
N ALA A 308 -19.43 -1.89 -9.34
CA ALA A 308 -19.94 -1.56 -10.67
C ALA A 308 -20.64 -0.20 -10.72
N ALA A 309 -21.45 0.13 -9.70
CA ALA A 309 -22.10 1.43 -9.59
C ALA A 309 -21.10 2.59 -9.45
N TYR A 310 -20.03 2.40 -8.66
CA TYR A 310 -18.94 3.37 -8.58
C TYR A 310 -18.26 3.57 -9.94
N ALA A 311 -17.93 2.49 -10.65
CA ALA A 311 -17.30 2.57 -11.97
C ALA A 311 -18.19 3.29 -13.00
N ALA A 312 -19.49 2.99 -13.02
CA ALA A 312 -20.45 3.66 -13.91
C ALA A 312 -20.54 5.17 -13.62
N ARG A 313 -20.65 5.56 -12.34
CA ARG A 313 -20.67 6.99 -11.95
C ARG A 313 -19.36 7.69 -12.31
N ALA A 314 -18.22 7.02 -12.11
CA ALA A 314 -16.91 7.56 -12.47
C ALA A 314 -16.79 7.82 -13.98
N ALA A 315 -17.25 6.87 -14.80
CA ALA A 315 -17.25 7.01 -16.26
C ALA A 315 -18.13 8.18 -16.71
N GLN A 316 -19.36 8.27 -16.18
CA GLN A 316 -20.28 9.37 -16.48
C GLN A 316 -19.69 10.74 -16.07
N ALA A 317 -19.13 10.83 -14.86
CA ALA A 317 -18.52 12.08 -14.39
C ALA A 317 -17.32 12.50 -15.25
N LEU A 318 -16.51 11.53 -15.70
CA LEU A 318 -15.39 11.79 -16.60
C LEU A 318 -15.87 12.25 -17.97
N GLU A 319 -16.88 11.61 -18.55
CA GLU A 319 -17.45 12.00 -19.85
C GLU A 319 -18.01 13.43 -19.82
N SER A 320 -18.82 13.75 -18.80
CA SER A 320 -19.33 15.12 -18.61
C SER A 320 -18.23 16.13 -18.30
N PHE A 321 -17.09 15.71 -17.75
CA PHE A 321 -15.94 16.59 -17.57
C PHE A 321 -15.23 16.86 -18.89
N LEU A 322 -14.96 15.82 -19.70
CA LEU A 322 -14.27 15.95 -20.98
C LEU A 322 -15.05 16.84 -21.95
N GLN A 323 -16.37 16.69 -22.02
CA GLN A 323 -17.24 17.56 -22.84
C GLN A 323 -17.08 19.06 -22.51
N ARG A 324 -16.82 19.42 -21.25
CA ARG A 324 -16.62 20.81 -20.81
C ARG A 324 -15.21 21.34 -21.03
N VAL A 325 -14.25 20.47 -21.29
CA VAL A 325 -12.84 20.82 -21.48
C VAL A 325 -12.49 21.00 -22.96
N ASP A 326 -13.23 20.31 -23.84
CA ASP A 326 -13.11 20.42 -25.29
C ASP A 326 -13.87 21.61 -25.90
N ASP A 327 -14.70 22.30 -25.09
CA ASP A 327 -15.33 23.61 -25.39
C ASP A 327 -14.39 24.80 -25.06
#